data_AF-A0A3D1AXS5-F1
#
_entry.id   AF-A0A3D1AXS5-F1
#
_cell.length_a   1.000
_cell.length_b   1.000
_cell.length_c   1.000
_cell.angle_alpha   90.00
_cell.angle_beta   90.00
_cell.angle_gamma   90.00
#
_symmetry.space_group_name_H-M   'P 1'
#
loop_
_entity.id
_entity.type
_entity.pdbx_description
1 polymer ?
#
loop_
_entity_poly.entity_id
_entity_poly.type
_entity_poly.pdbx_seq_one_letter_code
_entity_poly.pdbx_strand_id
1 'polypeptide(L)' 'MTAKQGQYLAFIFYYTKIHGRAPAESDMLHYFKVSPPSVHQMVLTLESNGFIERVPGQARSIRLLIPRADLPDLE' A
#
# COMPACT_ATOMS: atom_id res chain seq x y z
N MET A 1 -11.75 -5.17 -5.92
CA MET A 1 -10.88 -4.93 -4.74
C MET A 1 -11.39 -5.77 -3.58
N THR A 2 -10.51 -6.46 -2.85
CA THR A 2 -10.87 -7.20 -1.62
C THR A 2 -10.76 -6.29 -0.39
N ALA A 3 -11.38 -6.65 0.73
CA ALA A 3 -11.28 -5.90 1.98
C ALA A 3 -9.80 -5.71 2.42
N LYS A 4 -8.97 -6.76 2.29
CA LYS A 4 -7.55 -6.69 2.66
C LYS A 4 -6.74 -5.78 1.74
N GLN A 5 -7.01 -5.80 0.43
CA GLN A 5 -6.40 -4.86 -0.52
C GLN A 5 -6.76 -3.41 -0.17
N GLY A 6 -8.05 -3.18 0.14
CA GLY A 6 -8.56 -1.90 0.58
C GLY A 6 -7.82 -1.35 1.80
N GLN A 7 -7.59 -2.18 2.83
CA GLN A 7 -6.81 -1.78 4.01
C GLN A 7 -5.39 -1.33 3.67
N TYR A 8 -4.70 -2.03 2.76
CA TYR A 8 -3.35 -1.64 2.33
C TYR A 8 -3.36 -0.31 1.56
N LEU A 9 -4.34 -0.13 0.67
CA LEU A 9 -4.49 1.10 -0.10
C LEU A 9 -4.82 2.30 0.81
N ALA A 10 -5.71 2.11 1.77
CA ALA A 10 -6.01 3.11 2.81
C ALA A 10 -4.76 3.44 3.64
N PHE A 11 -4.00 2.42 4.07
CA PHE A 11 -2.75 2.62 4.80
C PHE A 11 -1.74 3.44 3.98
N ILE A 12 -1.53 3.11 2.71
CA ILE A 12 -0.63 3.86 1.82
C ILE A 12 -1.06 5.33 1.72
N PHE A 13 -2.37 5.57 1.56
CA PHE A 13 -2.93 6.92 1.47
C PHE A 13 -2.67 7.72 2.75
N TYR A 14 -3.07 7.20 3.91
CA TYR A 14 -2.93 7.91 5.18
C TYR A 14 -1.47 8.06 5.60
N TYR A 15 -0.63 7.05 5.38
CA TYR A 15 0.79 7.14 5.65
C TYR A 15 1.40 8.28 4.83
N THR A 16 1.09 8.36 3.54
CA THR A 16 1.58 9.43 2.66
C THR A 16 1.06 10.80 3.09
N LYS A 17 -0.22 10.89 3.47
CA LYS A 17 -0.84 12.13 3.97
C LYS A 17 -0.18 12.65 5.25
N ILE A 18 0.18 11.75 6.16
CA ILE A 18 0.76 12.11 7.47
C ILE A 18 2.27 12.36 7.37
N HIS A 19 2.99 11.53 6.62
CA HIS A 19 4.46 11.54 6.58
C HIS A 19 5.05 12.28 5.38
N GLY A 20 4.23 12.70 4.42
CA GLY A 20 4.66 13.38 3.18
C GLY A 20 5.44 12.50 2.20
N ARG A 21 5.49 11.18 2.43
CA ARG A 21 6.18 10.20 1.58
C ARG A 21 5.48 8.85 1.63
N ALA A 22 5.61 8.07 0.56
CA ALA A 22 5.05 6.72 0.51
C ALA A 22 5.69 5.81 1.58
N PRO A 23 4.94 4.83 2.10
CA PRO A 23 5.50 3.80 2.98
C PRO A 23 6.48 2.90 2.20
N ALA A 24 7.47 2.36 2.91
CA ALA A 24 8.21 1.19 2.46
C ALA A 24 7.45 -0.09 2.86
N GLU A 25 7.81 -1.23 2.25
CA GLU A 25 7.26 -2.53 2.66
C GLU A 25 7.47 -2.80 4.15
N SER A 26 8.61 -2.37 4.71
CA SER A 26 8.89 -2.44 6.14
C SER A 26 7.86 -1.69 6.99
N ASP A 27 7.36 -0.53 6.57
CA ASP A 27 6.34 0.20 7.33
C ASP A 27 5.03 -0.61 7.40
N MET A 28 4.66 -1.26 6.30
CA MET A 28 3.48 -2.14 6.23
C MET A 28 3.66 -3.40 7.08
N LEU A 29 4.86 -3.98 7.11
CA LEU A 29 5.16 -5.13 7.96
C LEU A 29 4.90 -4.83 9.43
N HIS A 30 5.41 -3.69 9.91
CA HIS A 30 5.22 -3.27 11.31
C HIS A 30 3.76 -2.97 11.62
N TYR A 31 3.05 -2.29 10.72
CA TYR A 31 1.65 -1.93 10.94
C TYR A 31 0.72 -3.14 10.91
N PHE A 32 0.82 -3.98 9.87
CA PHE A 32 -0.06 -5.14 9.69
C PHE A 32 0.38 -6.39 10.46
N LYS A 33 1.58 -6.37 11.07
CA LYS A 33 2.16 -7.50 11.83
C LYS A 33 2.20 -8.80 11.02
N VAL A 34 2.61 -8.70 9.77
CA VAL A 34 2.73 -9.82 8.82
C VAL A 34 4.19 -10.07 8.43
N SER A 35 4.46 -11.18 7.75
CA SER A 35 5.80 -11.54 7.30
C SER A 35 6.22 -10.77 6.04
N PRO A 36 7.55 -10.55 5.82
CA PRO A 36 8.09 -9.92 4.61
C PRO A 36 7.50 -10.45 3.29
N PRO A 37 7.43 -11.78 3.04
CA PRO A 37 6.84 -12.28 1.80
C PRO A 37 5.36 -11.94 1.66
N SER A 38 4.60 -11.82 2.76
CA SER A 38 3.17 -11.51 2.70
C SER A 38 2.91 -10.08 2.22
N VAL A 39 3.69 -9.11 2.72
CA VAL A 39 3.59 -7.72 2.24
C VAL A 39 4.06 -7.62 0.81
N HIS A 40 5.18 -8.26 0.47
CA HIS A 40 5.71 -8.22 -0.89
C HIS A 40 4.67 -8.74 -1.90
N GLN A 41 4.05 -9.90 -1.61
CA GLN A 41 2.98 -10.46 -2.44
C GLN A 41 1.75 -9.55 -2.52
N MET A 42 1.36 -8.89 -1.42
CA MET A 42 0.27 -7.91 -1.45
C MET A 42 0.60 -6.72 -2.34
N VAL A 43 1.82 -6.17 -2.26
CA VAL A 43 2.27 -5.05 -3.12
C VAL A 43 2.24 -5.45 -4.60
N LEU A 44 2.77 -6.64 -4.94
CA LEU A 44 2.68 -7.17 -6.31
C LEU A 44 1.23 -7.34 -6.78
N THR A 45 0.36 -7.80 -5.88
CA THR A 45 -1.06 -7.96 -6.19
C THR A 45 -1.74 -6.61 -6.46
N LEU A 46 -1.44 -5.58 -5.66
CA LEU A 46 -1.99 -4.24 -5.86
C LEU A 46 -1.49 -3.60 -7.17
N GLU A 47 -0.21 -3.80 -7.50
CA GLU A 47 0.40 -3.35 -8.76
C GLU A 47 -0.24 -4.05 -9.98
N SER A 48 -0.38 -5.38 -9.93
CA SER A 48 -1.00 -6.18 -10.99
C SER A 48 -2.47 -5.81 -11.24
N ASN A 49 -3.20 -5.42 -10.18
CA ASN A 49 -4.57 -4.94 -10.30
C ASN A 49 -4.68 -3.46 -10.73
N GLY A 50 -3.56 -2.77 -10.96
CA GLY A 50 -3.54 -1.37 -11.37
C GLY A 50 -3.95 -0.38 -10.28
N PHE A 51 -3.95 -0.79 -9.01
CA PHE A 51 -4.27 0.11 -7.91
C PHE A 51 -3.10 1.00 -7.48
N ILE A 52 -1.87 0.53 -7.74
CA ILE A 52 -0.64 1.25 -7.44
C ILE A 52 0.38 1.13 -8.59
N GLU A 53 1.32 2.06 -8.65
CA GLU A 53 2.59 1.91 -9.36
C GLU A 53 3.76 1.93 -8.35
N ARG A 54 4.88 1.31 -8.70
CA ARG A 54 6.13 1.36 -7.92
C ARG A 54 7.35 1.20 -8.82
N VAL A 55 8.53 1.47 -8.25
CA VAL A 55 9.81 1.13 -8.87
C VAL A 55 10.39 -0.09 -8.13
N PRO A 56 10.58 -1.25 -8.80
CA PRO A 56 11.15 -2.44 -8.18
C PRO A 56 12.50 -2.16 -7.52
N GLY A 57 12.68 -2.66 -6.29
CA GLY A 57 13.91 -2.46 -5.51
C GLY A 57 14.07 -1.06 -4.90
N GLN A 58 13.21 -0.09 -5.22
CA GLN A 58 13.25 1.24 -4.63
C GLN A 58 12.23 1.38 -3.51
N ALA A 59 12.72 1.55 -2.27
CA ALA A 59 11.86 1.85 -1.14
C ALA A 59 11.12 3.18 -1.34
N ARG A 60 9.89 3.26 -0.83
CA ARG A 60 9.06 4.49 -0.85
C ARG A 60 8.76 5.02 -2.26
N SER A 61 8.69 4.13 -3.25
CA SER A 61 8.33 4.45 -4.64
C SER A 61 6.85 4.22 -4.96
N ILE A 62 6.07 3.69 -4.01
CA ILE A 62 4.66 3.34 -4.21
C ILE A 62 3.84 4.62 -4.42
N ARG A 63 3.01 4.65 -5.47
CA ARG A 63 2.02 5.69 -5.72
C ARG A 63 0.66 5.05 -5.99
N LEU A 64 -0.39 5.66 -5.45
CA LEU A 64 -1.77 5.23 -5.67
C LEU A 64 -2.24 5.71 -7.03
N LEU A 65 -2.88 4.82 -7.79
CA LEU A 65 -3.47 5.12 -9.10
C LEU A 65 -4.99 5.26 -9.04
N ILE A 66 -5.59 5.02 -7.87
CA ILE A 66 -7.03 5.14 -7.64
C ILE A 66 -7.37 6.44 -6.89
N PRO A 67 -8.52 7.05 -7.18
CA PRO A 67 -8.96 8.24 -6.49
C PRO A 67 -9.36 7.90 -5.04
N ARG A 68 -9.29 8.92 -4.17
CA ARG A 68 -9.70 8.78 -2.77
C ARG A 68 -11.15 8.31 -2.60
N ALA A 69 -12.04 8.63 -3.55
CA ALA A 69 -13.44 8.20 -3.51
C ALA A 69 -13.61 6.67 -3.54
N ASP A 70 -12.65 5.95 -4.11
CA ASP A 70 -12.69 4.49 -4.25
C ASP A 70 -11.91 3.78 -3.11
N LEU A 71 -11.26 4.55 -2.23
CA LEU A 71 -10.55 4.02 -1.08
C LEU A 71 -11.50 3.81 0.09
N PRO A 72 -11.46 2.64 0.75
CA PRO A 72 -12.16 2.47 2.01
C PRO A 72 -11.49 3.33 3.09
N ASP A 73 -12.25 3.62 4.14
CA ASP A 73 -11.67 4.18 5.35
C ASP A 73 -10.82 3.14 6.08
N LEU A 74 -9.81 3.61 6.82
CA LEU A 74 -8.96 2.75 7.63
C LEU A 74 -9.71 2.45 8.94
N GLU A 75 -10.26 1.24 9.07
CA GLU A 75 -10.85 0.72 10.31
C GLU A 75 -9.79 0.38 11.37
#